data_AF-A0A847SE98-F1
#
_entry.id   AF-A0A847SE98-F1
#
_cell.length_a   1.000
_cell.length_b   1.000
_cell.length_c   1.000
_cell.angle_alpha   90.00
_cell.angle_beta   90.00
_cell.angle_gamma   90.00
#
_symmetry.space_group_name_H-M   'P 1'
#
loop_
_entity.id
_entity.type
_entity.pdbx_description
1 polymer ?
#
loop_
_entity_poly.entity_id
_entity_poly.type
_entity_poly.pdbx_seq_one_letter_code
_entity_poly.pdbx_strand_id
1 'polypeptide(L)'
;MSKKTDIWMPLYVGDYLADTTHLSTAQHGAYLLLLMAAWRQGGRLPLQDSQLAAICRYSVRSWQRVKPVLLPFFRQEGDSLVQPRLLAEWERAEAIAEKNRQNGRKGGRPRKQPLAVDSLLARLAALPDQANPALNPDETPSPSQTHSPWGDSAPWTPLTRTA
;
A
#
# COMPACT_ATOMS: atom_id res chain seq x y z
N MET A 1 -1.30 -4.69 23.13
CA MET A 1 -0.26 -3.92 22.40
C MET A 1 -0.59 -4.03 20.91
N SER A 2 -1.09 -2.96 20.29
CA SER A 2 -1.51 -2.99 18.87
C SER A 2 -0.27 -3.04 17.96
N LYS A 3 -0.11 -4.11 17.17
CA LYS A 3 0.93 -4.18 16.14
C LYS A 3 0.54 -3.21 15.02
N LYS A 4 1.41 -2.26 14.69
CA LYS A 4 1.17 -1.30 13.58
C LYS A 4 0.91 -1.99 12.23
N THR A 5 1.38 -3.23 12.07
CA THR A 5 1.18 -4.05 10.87
C THR A 5 -0.27 -4.45 10.63
N ASP A 6 -1.15 -4.36 11.65
CA ASP A 6 -2.57 -4.74 11.51
C ASP A 6 -3.45 -3.65 10.87
N ILE A 7 -2.90 -2.45 10.63
CA ILE A 7 -3.67 -1.26 10.18
C ILE A 7 -3.94 -1.29 8.67
N TRP A 8 -3.05 -1.89 7.89
CA TRP A 8 -3.13 -1.90 6.43
C TRP A 8 -2.84 -3.29 5.88
N MET A 9 -3.72 -3.78 5.02
CA MET A 9 -3.60 -5.06 4.31
C MET A 9 -3.62 -4.79 2.80
N PRO A 10 -2.58 -5.19 2.03
CA PRO A 10 -2.60 -5.06 0.58
C PRO A 10 -3.66 -5.98 -0.02
N LEU A 11 -4.46 -5.45 -0.95
CA LEU A 11 -5.38 -6.22 -1.76
C LEU A 11 -5.23 -5.83 -3.22
N TYR A 12 -4.77 -6.79 -4.03
CA TYR A 12 -4.60 -6.61 -5.47
C TYR A 12 -5.90 -6.99 -6.17
N VAL A 13 -6.69 -5.98 -6.51
CA VAL A 13 -8.08 -6.17 -6.99
C VAL A 13 -8.15 -7.02 -8.26
N GLY A 14 -7.23 -6.82 -9.21
CA GLY A 14 -7.20 -7.58 -10.47
C GLY A 14 -7.01 -9.08 -10.21
N ASP A 15 -6.00 -9.44 -9.43
CA ASP A 15 -5.71 -10.84 -9.11
C ASP A 15 -6.79 -11.45 -8.22
N TYR A 16 -7.30 -10.68 -7.25
CA TYR A 16 -8.41 -11.12 -6.40
C TYR A 16 -9.63 -11.47 -7.26
N LEU A 17 -10.03 -10.60 -8.18
CA LEU A 17 -11.19 -10.85 -9.04
C LEU A 17 -10.94 -12.01 -10.02
N ALA A 18 -9.73 -12.14 -10.57
CA ALA A 18 -9.36 -13.25 -11.45
C ALA A 18 -9.53 -14.61 -10.76
N ASP A 19 -9.06 -14.73 -9.51
CA ASP A 19 -9.12 -15.99 -8.75
C ASP A 19 -10.51 -16.27 -8.15
N THR A 20 -11.38 -15.27 -8.06
CA THR A 20 -12.67 -15.36 -7.35
C THR A 20 -13.91 -15.19 -8.22
N THR A 21 -13.77 -15.22 -9.55
CA THR A 21 -14.88 -15.03 -10.52
C THR A 21 -16.11 -15.93 -10.31
N HIS A 22 -15.91 -17.12 -9.74
CA HIS A 22 -16.96 -18.12 -9.51
C HIS A 22 -17.68 -17.96 -8.15
N LEU A 23 -17.19 -17.06 -7.28
CA LEU A 23 -17.80 -16.83 -5.98
C LEU A 23 -19.08 -16.01 -6.12
N SER A 24 -20.08 -16.37 -5.32
CA SER A 24 -21.24 -15.49 -5.08
C SER A 24 -20.85 -14.31 -4.18
N THR A 25 -21.66 -13.26 -4.19
CA THR A 25 -21.46 -12.06 -3.34
C THR A 25 -21.28 -12.41 -1.86
N ALA A 26 -22.06 -13.36 -1.34
CA ALA A 26 -21.96 -13.81 0.05
C ALA A 26 -20.63 -14.54 0.31
N GLN A 27 -20.18 -15.36 -0.64
CA GLN A 27 -18.89 -16.06 -0.53
C GLN A 27 -17.70 -15.10 -0.63
N HIS A 28 -17.77 -14.06 -1.47
CA HIS A 28 -16.77 -12.99 -1.46
C HIS A 28 -16.68 -12.31 -0.09
N GLY A 29 -17.83 -11.96 0.50
CA GLY A 29 -17.87 -11.36 1.84
C GLY A 29 -17.24 -12.27 2.90
N ALA A 30 -17.59 -13.55 2.88
CA ALA A 30 -17.02 -14.54 3.79
C ALA A 30 -15.51 -14.72 3.59
N TYR A 31 -15.03 -14.76 2.35
CA TYR A 31 -13.61 -14.87 2.03
C TYR A 31 -12.83 -13.63 2.49
N LEU A 32 -13.32 -12.42 2.22
CA LEU A 32 -12.71 -11.18 2.70
C LEU A 32 -12.63 -11.13 4.23
N LEU A 33 -13.67 -11.59 4.93
CA LEU A 33 -13.64 -11.70 6.41
C LEU A 33 -12.54 -12.64 6.90
N LEU A 34 -12.33 -13.78 6.23
CA LEU A 34 -11.23 -14.70 6.54
C LEU A 34 -9.87 -14.04 6.29
N LEU A 35 -9.67 -13.37 5.15
CA LEU A 35 -8.42 -12.68 4.85
C LEU A 35 -8.10 -11.59 5.89
N MET A 36 -9.10 -10.77 6.26
CA MET A 36 -8.93 -9.73 7.28
C MET A 36 -8.63 -10.32 8.67
N ALA A 37 -9.29 -11.42 9.04
CA ALA A 37 -9.02 -12.10 10.31
C ALA A 37 -7.62 -12.71 10.33
N ALA A 38 -7.22 -13.37 9.23
CA ALA A 38 -5.90 -13.95 9.06
C ALA A 38 -4.81 -12.88 9.15
N TRP A 39 -4.99 -11.73 8.48
CA TRP A 39 -4.04 -10.62 8.51
C TRP A 39 -3.76 -10.15 9.93
N ARG A 40 -4.82 -9.94 10.71
CA ARG A 40 -4.72 -9.54 12.14
C ARG A 40 -4.12 -10.61 13.05
N GLN A 41 -4.07 -11.87 12.60
CA GLN A 41 -3.58 -13.02 13.36
C GLN A 41 -2.24 -13.55 12.83
N GLY A 42 -1.49 -12.77 12.07
CA GLY A 42 -0.17 -13.20 11.61
C GLY A 42 -0.16 -13.93 10.27
N GLY A 43 -1.17 -13.72 9.43
CA GLY A 43 -1.37 -14.47 8.19
C GLY A 43 -1.93 -15.88 8.39
N ARG A 44 -2.42 -16.19 9.60
CA ARG A 44 -2.85 -17.54 10.01
C ARG A 44 -4.29 -17.53 10.52
N LEU A 45 -5.00 -18.64 10.28
CA LEU A 45 -6.36 -18.88 10.75
C LEU A 45 -6.43 -20.18 11.54
N PRO A 46 -7.41 -20.31 12.46
CA PRO A 46 -7.68 -21.56 13.15
C PRO A 46 -8.23 -22.63 12.19
N LEU A 47 -8.07 -23.91 12.54
CA LEU A 47 -8.62 -25.05 11.78
C LEU A 47 -10.10 -25.34 12.11
N GLN A 48 -10.58 -24.81 13.22
CA GLN A 48 -11.84 -25.20 13.83
C GLN A 48 -13.01 -24.54 13.08
N ASP A 49 -13.89 -25.37 12.53
CA ASP A 49 -15.06 -24.92 11.75
C ASP A 49 -15.95 -23.93 12.50
N SER A 50 -16.10 -24.08 13.81
CA SER A 50 -16.87 -23.15 14.65
C SER A 50 -16.26 -21.75 14.68
N GLN A 51 -14.93 -21.65 14.70
CA GLN A 51 -14.21 -20.39 14.69
C GLN A 51 -14.25 -19.74 13.31
N LEU A 52 -14.04 -20.52 12.25
CA LEU A 52 -14.14 -20.05 10.86
C LEU A 52 -15.57 -19.56 10.55
N ALA A 53 -16.58 -20.31 10.98
CA ALA A 53 -17.98 -19.90 10.85
C ALA A 53 -18.24 -18.57 11.56
N ALA A 54 -17.74 -18.41 12.80
CA ALA A 54 -17.88 -17.17 13.56
C ALA A 54 -17.21 -15.97 12.86
N ILE A 55 -16.01 -16.16 12.32
CA ILE A 55 -15.29 -15.13 11.53
C ILE A 55 -16.11 -14.70 10.31
N CYS A 56 -16.64 -15.67 9.57
CA CYS A 56 -17.48 -15.41 8.39
C CYS A 56 -18.90 -14.93 8.72
N ARG A 57 -19.27 -14.85 10.01
CA ARG A 57 -20.64 -14.52 10.49
C ARG A 57 -21.69 -15.51 9.99
N TYR A 58 -21.31 -16.77 9.85
CA TYR A 58 -22.19 -17.88 9.52
C TYR A 58 -22.54 -18.71 10.75
N SER A 59 -23.72 -19.33 10.72
CA SER A 59 -23.97 -20.50 11.57
C SER A 59 -23.07 -21.66 11.13
N VAL A 60 -22.77 -22.59 12.04
CA VAL A 60 -21.98 -23.79 11.71
C VAL A 60 -22.61 -24.58 10.56
N ARG A 61 -23.95 -24.67 10.53
CA ARG A 61 -24.69 -25.33 9.43
C ARG A 61 -24.49 -24.63 8.08
N SER A 62 -24.55 -23.30 8.06
CA SER A 62 -24.32 -22.52 6.84
C SER A 62 -22.87 -22.60 6.38
N TRP A 63 -21.92 -22.61 7.33
CA TRP A 63 -20.50 -22.78 7.06
C TRP A 63 -20.20 -24.07 6.30
N GLN A 64 -20.80 -25.20 6.70
CA GLN A 64 -20.58 -26.48 6.00
C GLN A 64 -20.93 -26.45 4.50
N ARG A 65 -21.82 -25.55 4.07
CA ARG A 65 -22.18 -25.37 2.64
C ARG A 65 -21.17 -24.52 1.89
N VAL A 66 -20.51 -23.59 2.58
CA VAL A 66 -19.60 -22.59 1.99
C VAL A 66 -18.14 -23.04 2.09
N LYS A 67 -17.79 -23.78 3.14
CA LYS A 67 -16.45 -24.34 3.41
C LYS A 67 -15.81 -25.02 2.20
N PRO A 68 -16.51 -25.88 1.41
CA PRO A 68 -15.89 -26.54 0.25
C PRO A 68 -15.46 -25.57 -0.85
N VAL A 69 -16.10 -24.39 -0.92
CA VAL A 69 -15.77 -23.35 -1.90
C VAL A 69 -14.61 -22.47 -1.40
N LEU A 70 -14.55 -22.20 -0.10
CA LEU A 70 -13.56 -21.28 0.46
C LEU A 70 -12.25 -21.94 0.89
N LEU A 71 -12.27 -23.15 1.43
CA LEU A 71 -11.05 -23.81 1.90
C LEU A 71 -10.00 -24.11 0.83
N PRO A 72 -10.34 -24.35 -0.46
CA PRO A 72 -9.32 -24.51 -1.50
C PRO A 72 -8.37 -23.32 -1.66
N PHE A 73 -8.76 -22.11 -1.25
CA PHE A 73 -7.86 -20.94 -1.25
C PHE A 73 -6.79 -21.01 -0.15
N PHE A 74 -6.96 -21.90 0.83
CA PHE A 74 -6.09 -22.03 1.99
C PHE A 74 -5.33 -23.35 1.95
N ARG A 75 -4.13 -23.34 2.54
CA ARG A 75 -3.33 -24.52 2.83
C ARG A 75 -3.30 -24.74 4.33
N GLN A 76 -3.40 -26.00 4.75
CA GLN A 76 -3.13 -26.35 6.13
C GLN A 76 -1.62 -26.41 6.36
N GLU A 77 -1.14 -25.67 7.34
CA GLU A 77 0.24 -25.67 7.83
C GLU A 77 0.24 -25.90 9.34
N GLY A 78 0.58 -27.12 9.75
CA GLY A 78 0.47 -27.55 11.15
C GLY A 78 -0.97 -27.42 11.65
N ASP A 79 -1.14 -26.62 12.71
CA ASP A 79 -2.42 -26.38 13.38
C ASP A 79 -3.14 -25.10 12.87
N SER A 80 -2.76 -24.59 11.69
CA SER A 80 -3.33 -23.36 11.13
C SER A 80 -3.65 -23.48 9.64
N LEU A 81 -4.60 -22.68 9.18
CA LEU A 81 -4.85 -22.43 7.76
C LEU A 81 -4.14 -21.15 7.34
N VAL A 82 -3.49 -21.19 6.18
CA VAL A 82 -2.80 -20.04 5.60
C VAL A 82 -3.22 -19.83 4.15
N GLN A 83 -3.39 -18.57 3.77
CA GLN A 83 -3.54 -18.21 2.36
C GLN A 83 -2.14 -17.81 1.87
N PRO A 84 -1.54 -18.51 0.88
CA PRO A 84 -0.12 -18.36 0.57
C PRO A 84 0.31 -16.93 0.22
N ARG A 85 -0.50 -16.22 -0.56
CA ARG A 85 -0.21 -14.85 -0.98
C ARG A 85 -0.26 -13.88 0.19
N LEU A 86 -1.29 -14.00 1.03
CA LEU A 86 -1.53 -13.17 2.20
C LEU A 86 -0.42 -13.37 3.23
N LEU A 87 0.04 -14.62 3.42
CA LEU A 87 1.15 -14.91 4.31
C LEU A 87 2.43 -14.22 3.83
N ALA A 88 2.75 -14.31 2.54
CA ALA A 88 3.92 -13.63 1.97
C ALA A 88 3.83 -12.09 2.12
N GLU A 89 2.65 -11.51 1.90
CA GLU A 89 2.43 -10.07 2.13
C GLU A 89 2.56 -9.69 3.61
N TRP A 90 2.07 -10.55 4.51
CA TRP A 90 2.16 -10.31 5.94
C TRP A 90 3.60 -10.36 6.44
N GLU A 91 4.38 -11.35 5.99
CA GLU A 91 5.80 -11.49 6.28
C GLU A 91 6.59 -10.27 5.78
N ARG A 92 6.29 -9.80 4.57
CA ARG A 92 6.88 -8.56 4.03
C ARG A 92 6.54 -7.35 4.90
N ALA A 93 5.28 -7.21 5.31
CA ALA A 93 4.83 -6.12 6.16
C ALA A 93 5.51 -6.14 7.54
N GLU A 94 5.63 -7.32 8.17
CA GLU A 94 6.34 -7.48 9.45
C GLU A 94 7.84 -7.19 9.30
N ALA A 95 8.48 -7.61 8.20
CA ALA A 95 9.89 -7.29 7.94
C ALA A 95 10.14 -5.78 7.80
N ILE A 96 9.27 -5.07 7.07
CA ILE A 96 9.34 -3.61 6.93
C ILE A 96 9.10 -2.95 8.27
N ALA A 97 8.09 -3.40 9.02
CA ALA A 97 7.79 -2.86 10.33
C ALA A 97 8.95 -3.06 11.31
N GLU A 98 9.60 -4.22 11.30
CA GLU A 98 10.77 -4.49 12.12
C GLU A 98 11.96 -3.59 11.75
N LYS A 99 12.25 -3.44 10.45
CA LYS A 99 13.28 -2.50 9.99
C LYS A 99 12.99 -1.07 10.45
N ASN A 100 11.73 -0.63 10.38
CA ASN A 100 11.31 0.68 10.85
C ASN A 100 11.40 0.81 12.37
N ARG A 101 11.07 -0.24 13.14
CA ARG A 101 11.29 -0.28 14.60
C ARG A 101 12.77 -0.12 14.93
N GLN A 102 13.65 -0.85 14.24
CA GLN A 102 15.10 -0.76 14.45
C GLN A 102 15.65 0.62 14.11
N ASN A 103 15.24 1.20 12.98
CA ASN A 103 15.63 2.55 12.60
C ASN A 103 15.10 3.59 13.59
N GLY A 104 13.86 3.44 14.06
CA GLY A 104 13.29 4.32 15.09
C GLY A 104 14.05 4.25 16.42
N ARG A 105 14.53 3.07 16.83
CA ARG A 105 15.38 2.89 18.02
C ARG A 105 16.73 3.59 17.90
N LYS A 106 17.28 3.68 16.69
CA LYS A 106 18.55 4.38 16.40
C LYS A 106 18.42 5.92 16.45
N GLY A 107 17.20 6.44 16.65
CA GLY A 107 16.90 7.87 16.71
C GLY A 107 16.52 8.45 15.35
N GLY A 108 15.78 9.57 15.37
CA GLY A 108 15.38 10.31 14.17
C GLY A 108 16.56 10.95 13.44
N ARG A 109 16.28 11.74 12.38
CA ARG A 109 17.32 12.44 11.60
C ARG A 109 18.28 13.16 12.56
N PRO A 110 19.60 12.91 12.48
CA PRO A 110 20.56 13.56 13.37
C PRO A 110 20.39 15.08 13.23
N ARG A 111 20.43 15.77 14.38
CA ARG A 111 20.27 17.23 14.46
C ARG A 111 21.28 17.84 13.49
N LYS A 112 20.80 18.64 12.52
CA LYS A 112 21.69 19.40 11.62
C LYS A 112 22.62 20.21 12.51
N GLN A 113 23.91 19.88 12.50
CA GLN A 113 24.90 20.71 13.15
C GLN A 113 24.89 22.06 12.42
N PRO A 114 24.87 23.19 13.15
CA PRO A 114 25.07 24.47 12.51
C PRO A 114 26.40 24.40 11.75
N LEU A 115 26.37 24.70 10.45
CA LEU A 115 27.59 24.84 9.65
C LEU A 115 28.47 25.87 10.36
N ALA A 116 29.67 25.48 10.77
CA ALA A 116 30.61 26.41 11.37
C ALA A 116 30.90 27.51 10.35
N VAL A 117 30.78 28.77 10.77
CA VAL A 117 30.90 29.94 9.88
C VAL A 117 32.23 29.90 9.12
N ASP A 118 33.29 29.44 9.77
CA ASP A 118 34.63 29.27 9.19
C ASP A 118 34.66 28.25 8.04
N SER A 119 33.89 27.16 8.18
CA SER A 119 33.77 26.14 7.12
C SER A 119 32.89 26.60 5.95
N LEU A 120 31.99 27.56 6.17
CA LEU A 120 31.25 28.24 5.09
C LEU A 120 32.17 29.22 4.35
N LEU A 121 32.93 30.02 5.10
CA LEU A 121 33.91 30.97 4.56
C LEU A 121 35.01 30.27 3.77
N ALA A 122 35.53 29.15 4.26
CA ALA A 122 36.50 28.33 3.53
C ALA A 122 35.93 27.76 2.22
N ARG A 123 34.64 27.38 2.18
CA ARG A 123 33.98 26.92 0.95
C ARG A 123 33.72 28.07 -0.03
N LEU A 124 33.39 29.27 0.46
CA LEU A 124 33.25 30.47 -0.35
C LEU A 124 34.60 30.90 -0.96
N ALA A 125 35.68 30.81 -0.17
CA ALA A 125 37.04 31.12 -0.63
C ALA A 125 37.59 30.08 -1.62
N ALA A 126 37.09 28.85 -1.57
CA ALA A 126 37.47 27.76 -2.48
C ALA A 126 36.59 27.64 -3.73
N LEU A 127 35.63 28.56 -3.93
CA LEU A 127 34.92 28.66 -5.21
C LEU A 127 35.94 29.10 -6.27
N PRO A 128 36.08 28.36 -7.39
CA PRO A 128 36.89 28.83 -8.49
C PRO A 128 36.29 30.15 -9.00
N ASP A 129 37.15 31.12 -9.27
CA ASP A 129 36.80 32.40 -9.88
C ASP A 129 36.39 32.18 -11.34
N GLN A 130 35.24 31.53 -11.53
CA GLN A 130 34.54 31.52 -12.80
C GLN A 130 33.80 32.85 -12.85
N ALA A 131 34.53 33.91 -13.17
CA ALA A 131 33.93 35.11 -13.73
C ALA A 131 33.12 34.67 -14.95
N ASN A 132 31.81 34.58 -14.81
CA ASN A 132 30.90 34.25 -15.89
C ASN A 132 30.98 35.39 -16.92
N PRO A 133 31.63 35.23 -18.10
CA PRO A 133 31.75 36.30 -19.06
C PRO A 133 30.56 36.17 -20.03
N ALA A 134 29.34 36.42 -19.55
CA ALA A 134 28.17 36.68 -20.38
C ALA A 134 26.95 37.02 -19.49
N LEU A 135 26.96 38.21 -18.88
CA LEU A 135 25.70 38.92 -18.68
C LEU A 135 25.43 39.68 -19.97
N ASN A 136 24.73 39.05 -20.92
CA ASN A 136 24.07 39.80 -21.99
C ASN A 136 22.90 40.56 -21.34
N PRO A 137 22.88 41.90 -21.34
CA PRO A 137 21.85 42.67 -20.65
C PRO A 137 20.49 42.70 -21.38
N ASP A 138 20.29 41.88 -22.44
CA ASP A 138 19.14 42.02 -23.35
C ASP A 138 18.38 40.71 -23.66
N GLU A 139 18.50 39.68 -22.82
CA GLU A 139 17.58 38.54 -22.89
C GLU A 139 16.36 38.80 -22.00
N THR A 140 15.34 39.41 -22.60
CA THR A 140 13.97 39.39 -22.09
C THR A 140 13.48 37.94 -22.03
N PRO A 141 12.91 37.46 -20.91
CA PRO A 141 12.40 36.10 -20.85
C PRO A 141 11.16 35.98 -21.73
N SER A 142 11.34 35.37 -22.91
CA SER A 142 10.26 34.93 -23.79
C SER A 142 9.41 33.88 -23.06
N PRO A 143 8.06 33.94 -23.15
CA PRO A 143 7.17 33.13 -22.32
C PRO A 143 7.36 31.64 -22.59
N SER A 144 7.36 30.87 -21.50
CA SER A 144 7.42 29.40 -21.49
C SER A 144 6.45 28.79 -22.49
N GLN A 145 6.97 28.02 -23.45
CA GLN A 145 6.15 27.08 -24.21
C GLN A 145 5.75 25.93 -23.29
N THR A 146 4.60 26.08 -22.65
CA THR A 146 3.90 24.98 -22.02
C THR A 146 3.27 24.15 -23.12
N HIS A 147 3.96 23.10 -23.58
CA HIS A 147 3.32 22.05 -24.37
C HIS A 147 2.40 21.25 -23.43
N SER A 148 1.16 21.69 -23.32
CA SER A 148 0.09 20.90 -22.73
C SER A 148 -0.32 19.82 -23.73
N PRO A 149 -0.32 18.52 -23.40
CA PRO A 149 -0.80 17.47 -24.31
C PRO A 149 -2.34 17.38 -24.33
N TRP A 150 -3.04 18.31 -23.68
CA TRP A 150 -4.48 18.37 -23.61
C TRP A 150 -4.97 19.60 -24.35
N GLY A 151 -5.03 19.49 -25.68
CA GLY A 151 -5.81 20.39 -26.51
C GLY A 151 -7.31 20.16 -26.29
N ASP A 152 -8.01 21.27 -26.06
CA ASP A 152 -9.42 21.49 -26.41
C ASP A 152 -10.39 20.33 -26.16
N SER A 153 -10.71 20.11 -24.88
CA SER A 153 -11.97 19.46 -24.53
C SER A 153 -13.10 20.48 -24.74
N ALA A 154 -13.88 20.28 -25.80
CA ALA A 154 -15.16 20.93 -26.00
C ALA A 154 -16.00 20.90 -24.70
N PRO A 155 -16.79 21.94 -24.40
CA PRO A 155 -17.63 21.94 -23.21
C PRO A 155 -18.62 20.77 -23.30
N TRP A 156 -18.61 19.93 -22.27
CA TRP A 156 -19.60 18.87 -22.08
C TRP A 156 -21.00 19.48 -22.08
N THR A 157 -21.79 19.15 -23.11
CA THR A 157 -23.21 19.47 -23.15
C THR A 157 -24.00 18.30 -22.55
N PRO A 158 -24.80 18.51 -21.49
CA PRO A 158 -25.69 17.48 -21.00
C PRO A 158 -26.77 17.19 -22.04
N LEU A 159 -26.92 15.92 -22.43
CA LEU A 159 -28.07 15.44 -23.19
C LEU A 159 -29.33 15.66 -22.35
N THR A 160 -30.11 16.67 -22.72
CA THR A 160 -31.48 16.83 -22.23
C THR A 160 -32.28 15.65 -22.73
N ARG A 161 -32.67 14.77 -21.80
CA ARG A 161 -33.65 13.71 -22.03
C ARG A 161 -35.00 14.36 -22.32
N THR A 162 -35.36 14.42 -23.60
CA THR A 162 -36.73 14.72 -24.01
C THR A 162 -37.65 13.58 -23.59
N ALA A 163 -38.86 13.96 -23.18
CA ALA A 163 -39.90 13.18 -22.53
C ALA A 163 -40.31 11.90 -23.25
#